data_AF-A0A1V0UQ52-F1
#
_entry.id   AF-A0A1V0UQ52-F1
#
_cell.length_a   1.000
_cell.length_b   1.000
_cell.length_c   1.000
_cell.angle_alpha   90.00
_cell.angle_beta   90.00
_cell.angle_gamma   90.00
#
_symmetry.space_group_name_H-M   'P 1'
#
loop_
_entity.id
_entity.type
_entity.pdbx_description
1 polymer ?
#
loop_
_entity_poly.entity_id
_entity_poly.type
_entity_poly.pdbx_seq_one_letter_code
_entity_poly.pdbx_strand_id
1 'polypeptide(L)'
;MLKKATAGVMIAALLVTGAACSKANDSSATSSPQSTQAAAKDNQGKVNNKAYLDARLAEEKVNTLFHEKKVDNKPVLNPAYGDKQRAVDFLGKYYDTALANQIVDHYLTDQKQGEAIVVKTDKFFQPSIIENKKEDIKFDDKSNADEVTFTTKDNLTYVMKKKGDTFIVMNVEKK
;
A
#
# COMPACT_ATOMS: atom_id res chain seq x y z
N MET A 1 24.08 22.10 -42.63
CA MET A 1 22.89 22.31 -43.48
C MET A 1 22.68 21.08 -44.36
N LEU A 2 21.41 20.78 -44.69
CA LEU A 2 20.91 19.70 -45.57
C LEU A 2 21.06 18.26 -45.02
N LYS A 3 20.08 17.36 -45.11
CA LYS A 3 18.74 17.37 -45.74
C LYS A 3 17.92 16.19 -45.18
N LYS A 4 16.60 16.37 -45.10
CA LYS A 4 15.57 15.37 -44.80
C LYS A 4 15.44 14.33 -45.95
N ALA A 5 14.98 13.12 -45.63
CA ALA A 5 14.11 12.26 -46.44
C ALA A 5 13.84 10.94 -45.67
N THR A 6 12.78 10.13 -45.84
CA THR A 6 11.38 10.23 -46.32
C THR A 6 10.75 8.86 -45.95
N ALA A 7 9.44 8.83 -45.75
CA ALA A 7 8.58 7.70 -45.40
C ALA A 7 8.63 6.47 -46.34
N GLY A 8 8.11 5.34 -45.86
CA GLY A 8 7.75 4.17 -46.68
C GLY A 8 6.67 3.32 -45.99
N VAL A 9 5.42 3.50 -46.41
CA VAL A 9 4.26 2.62 -46.12
C VAL A 9 4.26 1.48 -47.15
N MET A 10 4.01 0.25 -46.72
CA MET A 10 3.57 -0.86 -47.59
C MET A 10 2.39 -1.57 -46.93
N ILE A 11 1.31 -1.72 -47.69
CA ILE A 11 -0.02 -2.23 -47.32
C ILE A 11 -0.25 -3.60 -47.99
N ALA A 12 -1.12 -4.41 -47.35
CA ALA A 12 -1.97 -5.51 -47.86
C ALA A 12 -1.29 -6.83 -48.28
N ALA A 13 -1.58 -7.99 -47.67
CA ALA A 13 -2.83 -8.77 -47.49
C ALA A 13 -2.95 -9.89 -48.53
N LEU A 14 -2.99 -11.15 -48.10
CA LEU A 14 -3.58 -12.25 -48.86
C LEU A 14 -4.28 -13.24 -47.93
N LEU A 15 -5.54 -13.50 -48.29
CA LEU A 15 -6.49 -14.44 -47.72
C LEU A 15 -6.06 -15.88 -47.98
N VAL A 16 -6.36 -16.79 -47.05
CA VAL A 16 -6.45 -18.23 -47.36
C VAL A 16 -7.74 -18.77 -46.78
N THR A 17 -8.68 -19.10 -47.67
CA THR A 17 -9.77 -20.04 -47.40
C THR A 17 -9.59 -21.23 -48.34
N GLY A 18 -9.58 -22.43 -47.77
CA GLY A 18 -9.54 -23.70 -48.48
C GLY A 18 -9.86 -24.81 -47.49
N ALA A 19 -11.08 -25.35 -47.58
CA ALA A 19 -11.48 -26.55 -46.85
C ALA A 19 -11.14 -27.80 -47.70
N ALA A 20 -10.38 -28.73 -47.12
CA ALA A 20 -10.29 -30.12 -47.57
C ALA A 20 -9.94 -31.02 -46.38
N CYS A 21 -10.76 -32.04 -46.16
CA CYS A 21 -10.74 -32.97 -45.04
C CYS A 21 -9.47 -33.83 -44.95
N SER A 22 -8.94 -34.00 -43.72
CA SER A 22 -8.80 -35.27 -43.00
C SER A 22 -7.51 -35.36 -42.17
N LYS A 23 -7.70 -35.83 -40.92
CA LYS A 23 -6.71 -36.35 -39.95
C LYS A 23 -6.18 -35.36 -38.91
N ALA A 24 -6.89 -35.37 -37.78
CA ALA A 24 -6.39 -35.52 -36.41
C ALA A 24 -5.17 -34.67 -36.00
N ASN A 25 -5.43 -33.51 -35.40
CA ASN A 25 -5.08 -33.19 -34.01
C ASN A 25 -5.50 -31.75 -33.73
N ASP A 26 -6.78 -31.57 -33.38
CA ASP A 26 -7.24 -30.33 -32.76
C ASP A 26 -6.89 -30.38 -31.27
N SER A 27 -5.71 -29.87 -30.92
CA SER A 27 -5.52 -29.26 -29.60
C SER A 27 -5.98 -27.82 -29.70
N SER A 28 -7.29 -27.64 -29.52
CA SER A 28 -7.89 -26.35 -29.23
C SER A 28 -7.29 -25.82 -27.93
N ALA A 29 -6.46 -24.77 -27.99
CA ALA A 29 -6.18 -23.94 -26.83
C ALA A 29 -7.10 -22.71 -26.89
N THR A 30 -8.41 -22.95 -26.80
CA THR A 30 -9.36 -21.91 -26.43
C THR A 30 -9.14 -21.63 -24.95
N SER A 31 -8.35 -20.61 -24.64
CA SER A 31 -8.24 -20.08 -23.28
C SER A 31 -9.60 -19.54 -22.85
N SER A 32 -10.33 -20.36 -22.10
CA SER A 32 -11.65 -20.01 -21.57
C SER A 32 -11.56 -18.78 -20.66
N PRO A 33 -12.46 -17.79 -20.76
CA PRO A 33 -12.46 -16.56 -19.93
C PRO A 33 -12.35 -16.81 -18.41
N GLN A 34 -12.76 -18.00 -17.97
CA GLN A 34 -12.77 -18.40 -16.57
C GLN A 34 -11.37 -18.59 -15.97
N SER A 35 -10.37 -19.02 -16.75
CA SER A 35 -9.00 -19.20 -16.25
C SER A 35 -8.25 -17.86 -16.08
N THR A 36 -8.49 -16.91 -16.98
CA THR A 36 -7.93 -15.55 -16.91
C THR A 36 -8.53 -14.75 -15.75
N GLN A 37 -9.82 -14.90 -15.48
CA GLN A 37 -10.49 -14.23 -14.36
C GLN A 37 -10.05 -14.79 -12.99
N ALA A 38 -9.81 -16.10 -12.89
CA ALA A 38 -9.29 -16.72 -11.67
C ALA A 38 -7.86 -16.25 -11.36
N ALA A 39 -6.97 -16.19 -12.37
CA ALA A 39 -5.61 -15.69 -12.22
C ALA A 39 -5.56 -14.20 -11.86
N ALA A 40 -6.43 -13.38 -12.46
CA ALA A 40 -6.55 -11.96 -12.12
C ALA A 40 -7.03 -11.75 -10.67
N LYS A 41 -8.01 -12.55 -10.21
CA LYS A 41 -8.48 -12.53 -8.81
C LYS A 41 -7.40 -12.99 -7.83
N ASP A 42 -6.62 -14.02 -8.16
CA ASP A 42 -5.49 -14.46 -7.34
C ASP A 42 -4.42 -13.36 -7.21
N ASN A 43 -4.10 -12.68 -8.30
CA ASN A 43 -3.17 -11.56 -8.28
C ASN A 43 -3.68 -10.38 -7.43
N GLN A 44 -4.96 -10.00 -7.56
CA GLN A 44 -5.52 -8.94 -6.71
C GLN A 44 -5.54 -9.35 -5.23
N GLY A 45 -5.80 -10.63 -4.92
CA GLY A 45 -5.73 -11.16 -3.56
C GLY A 45 -4.36 -10.99 -2.91
N LYS A 46 -3.27 -11.18 -3.69
CA LYS A 46 -1.89 -10.94 -3.23
C LYS A 46 -1.61 -9.45 -2.99
N VAL A 47 -2.07 -8.59 -3.89
CA VAL A 47 -1.95 -7.13 -3.75
C VAL A 47 -2.67 -6.64 -2.50
N ASN A 48 -3.93 -7.05 -2.31
CA ASN A 48 -4.74 -6.72 -1.14
C ASN A 48 -4.06 -7.17 0.16
N ASN A 49 -3.56 -8.41 0.19
CA ASN A 49 -2.85 -8.94 1.34
C ASN A 49 -1.58 -8.13 1.66
N LYS A 50 -0.83 -7.72 0.63
CA LYS A 50 0.37 -6.91 0.81
C LYS A 50 0.04 -5.54 1.40
N ALA A 51 -0.97 -4.85 0.85
CA ALA A 51 -1.39 -3.55 1.35
C ALA A 51 -1.85 -3.60 2.82
N TYR A 52 -2.58 -4.65 3.21
CA TYR A 52 -2.95 -4.89 4.61
C TYR A 52 -1.73 -5.09 5.53
N LEU A 53 -0.75 -5.91 5.12
CA LEU A 53 0.47 -6.13 5.90
C LEU A 53 1.33 -4.86 5.99
N ASP A 54 1.44 -4.10 4.90
CA ASP A 54 2.16 -2.82 4.88
C ASP A 54 1.47 -1.79 5.80
N ALA A 55 0.14 -1.79 5.90
CA ALA A 55 -0.60 -0.93 6.84
C ALA A 55 -0.34 -1.31 8.31
N ARG A 56 -0.27 -2.62 8.62
CA ARG A 56 0.14 -3.08 9.96
C ARG A 56 1.56 -2.68 10.29
N LEU A 57 2.48 -2.86 9.35
CA LEU A 57 3.87 -2.44 9.50
C LEU A 57 3.98 -0.92 9.72
N ALA A 58 3.17 -0.13 9.03
CA ALA A 58 3.12 1.31 9.22
C ALA A 58 2.77 1.68 10.67
N GLU A 59 1.73 1.06 11.24
CA GLU A 59 1.36 1.29 12.64
C GLU A 59 2.45 0.78 13.62
N GLU A 60 3.10 -0.34 13.32
CA GLU A 60 4.27 -0.79 14.09
C GLU A 60 5.38 0.28 14.11
N LYS A 61 5.58 1.03 13.02
CA LYS A 61 6.59 2.11 12.99
C LYS A 61 6.18 3.31 13.83
N VAL A 62 4.89 3.58 13.98
CA VAL A 62 4.39 4.55 14.96
C VAL A 62 4.69 4.07 16.38
N ASN A 63 4.51 2.78 16.67
CA ASN A 63 4.87 2.19 17.95
C ASN A 63 6.37 2.29 18.24
N THR A 64 7.22 2.06 17.24
CA THR A 64 8.67 2.23 17.37
C THR A 64 9.09 3.65 17.71
N LEU A 65 8.37 4.66 17.20
CA LEU A 65 8.68 6.05 17.52
C LEU A 65 8.20 6.46 18.91
N PHE A 66 6.97 6.10 19.30
CA PHE A 66 6.29 6.77 20.40
C PHE A 66 5.98 5.87 21.61
N HIS A 67 6.08 4.54 21.47
CA HIS A 67 5.58 3.59 22.47
C HIS A 67 6.65 2.63 23.02
N GLU A 68 7.83 2.55 22.39
CA GLU A 68 8.89 1.61 22.79
C GLU A 68 9.86 2.13 23.87
N LYS A 69 10.09 3.45 23.95
CA LYS A 69 11.16 4.02 24.78
C LYS A 69 10.60 4.77 25.97
N LYS A 70 11.30 4.67 27.10
CA LYS A 70 10.99 5.38 28.34
C LYS A 70 12.25 5.92 29.00
N VAL A 71 12.13 7.07 29.66
CA VAL A 71 13.13 7.64 30.58
C VAL A 71 12.40 7.98 31.87
N ASP A 72 12.90 7.52 33.01
CA ASP A 72 12.27 7.71 34.32
C ASP A 72 10.78 7.33 34.33
N ASN A 73 10.46 6.18 33.72
CA ASN A 73 9.10 5.66 33.50
C ASN A 73 8.15 6.52 32.64
N LYS A 74 8.61 7.63 32.06
CA LYS A 74 7.84 8.43 31.11
C LYS A 74 8.09 7.96 29.68
N PRO A 75 7.06 7.80 28.83
CA PRO A 75 7.26 7.53 27.41
C PRO A 75 7.96 8.70 26.75
N VAL A 76 8.93 8.39 25.90
CA VAL A 76 9.69 9.39 25.15
C VAL A 76 9.74 9.03 23.68
N LEU A 77 9.89 10.04 22.83
CA LEU A 77 10.24 9.84 21.43
C LEU A 77 11.51 8.99 21.37
N ASN A 78 11.51 7.99 20.50
CA ASN A 78 12.67 7.14 20.30
C ASN A 78 13.91 8.00 19.97
N PRO A 79 14.95 7.97 20.83
CA PRO A 79 16.10 8.89 20.71
C PRO A 79 16.85 8.78 19.39
N ALA A 80 16.75 7.65 18.68
CA ALA A 80 17.33 7.48 17.34
C ALA A 80 16.78 8.50 16.31
N TYR A 81 15.58 9.02 16.54
CA TYR A 81 14.92 9.98 15.66
C TYR A 81 14.95 11.40 16.20
N GLY A 82 15.16 11.62 17.50
CA GLY A 82 15.72 12.84 18.10
C GLY A 82 14.98 14.19 17.93
N ASP A 83 14.11 14.36 16.94
CA ASP A 83 13.31 15.57 16.71
C ASP A 83 12.09 15.30 15.80
N LYS A 84 11.23 16.31 15.65
CA LYS A 84 10.02 16.25 14.82
C LYS A 84 10.33 15.95 13.35
N GLN A 85 11.32 16.62 12.76
CA GLN A 85 11.60 16.49 11.33
C GLN A 85 12.01 15.06 10.98
N ARG A 86 12.94 14.49 11.75
CA ARG A 86 13.39 13.11 11.58
C ARG A 86 12.28 12.09 11.86
N ALA A 87 11.38 12.36 12.80
CA ALA A 87 10.21 11.52 13.04
C ALA A 87 9.24 11.55 11.83
N VAL A 88 8.97 12.73 11.27
CA VAL A 88 8.14 12.90 10.06
C VAL A 88 8.79 12.21 8.86
N ASP A 89 10.09 12.41 8.63
CA ASP A 89 10.84 11.79 7.53
C ASP A 89 10.85 10.26 7.63
N PHE A 90 10.92 9.73 8.86
CA PHE A 90 10.82 8.30 9.10
C PHE A 90 9.42 7.77 8.75
N LEU A 91 8.35 8.43 9.24
CA LEU A 91 6.98 8.01 8.96
C LEU A 91 6.57 8.24 7.50
N GLY A 92 7.13 9.22 6.79
CA GLY A 92 6.87 9.47 5.37
C GLY A 92 7.31 8.34 4.41
N LYS A 93 7.99 7.33 4.94
CA LYS A 93 8.26 6.06 4.23
C LYS A 93 7.05 5.12 4.22
N TYR A 94 6.11 5.32 5.14
CA TYR A 94 4.96 4.45 5.39
C TYR A 94 3.61 5.17 5.28
N TYR A 95 3.62 6.50 5.37
CA TYR A 95 2.45 7.36 5.33
C TYR A 95 2.61 8.45 4.28
N ASP A 96 1.49 8.99 3.80
CA ASP A 96 1.48 10.30 3.14
C ASP A 96 2.07 11.37 4.08
N THR A 97 2.74 12.38 3.52
CA THR A 97 3.43 13.41 4.29
C THR A 97 2.48 14.18 5.22
N ALA A 98 1.26 14.49 4.79
CA ALA A 98 0.31 15.21 5.63
C ALA A 98 -0.12 14.35 6.82
N LEU A 99 -0.44 13.08 6.57
CA LEU A 99 -0.80 12.12 7.61
C LEU A 99 0.37 11.84 8.57
N ALA A 100 1.60 11.72 8.07
CA ALA A 100 2.79 11.59 8.89
C ALA A 100 2.95 12.77 9.85
N ASN A 101 2.75 14.01 9.37
CA ASN A 101 2.79 15.20 10.23
C ASN A 101 1.68 15.15 11.30
N GLN A 102 0.45 14.80 10.93
CA GLN A 102 -0.66 14.67 11.89
C GLN A 102 -0.36 13.65 12.99
N ILE A 103 0.22 12.50 12.62
CA ILE A 103 0.61 11.47 13.59
C ILE A 103 1.69 12.02 14.53
N VAL A 104 2.73 12.64 14.01
CA VAL A 104 3.83 13.17 14.84
C VAL A 104 3.31 14.27 15.77
N ASP A 105 2.47 15.19 15.27
CA ASP A 105 1.91 16.30 16.05
C ASP A 105 0.93 15.84 17.13
N HIS A 106 0.25 14.72 16.90
CA HIS A 106 -0.56 14.09 17.93
C HIS A 106 0.29 13.69 19.15
N TYR A 107 1.45 13.07 18.94
CA TYR A 107 2.26 12.52 20.03
C TYR A 107 3.24 13.50 20.67
N LEU A 108 3.85 14.40 19.90
CA LEU A 108 4.90 15.27 20.44
C LEU A 108 4.36 16.26 21.47
N THR A 109 5.22 16.58 22.43
CA THR A 109 5.00 17.61 23.44
C THR A 109 6.24 18.51 23.53
N ASP A 110 6.10 19.64 24.20
CA ASP A 110 7.24 20.53 24.49
C ASP A 110 8.02 20.10 25.75
N GLN A 111 7.62 19.01 26.42
CA GLN A 111 8.26 18.53 27.64
C GLN A 111 9.50 17.69 27.33
N LYS A 112 10.54 17.86 28.15
CA LYS A 112 11.78 17.07 28.08
C LYS A 112 12.07 16.34 29.39
N GLN A 113 12.69 15.17 29.27
CA GLN A 113 13.29 14.41 30.36
C GLN A 113 14.76 14.16 29.97
N GLY A 114 15.67 14.97 30.53
CA GLY A 114 17.01 15.09 29.97
C GLY A 114 16.97 15.65 28.54
N GLU A 115 17.62 14.97 27.60
CA GLU A 115 17.59 15.34 26.17
C GLU A 115 16.38 14.75 25.42
N ALA A 116 15.66 13.79 26.02
CA ALA A 116 14.56 13.10 25.37
C ALA A 116 13.25 13.90 25.44
N ILE A 117 12.50 13.90 24.34
CA ILE A 117 11.18 14.53 24.26
C ILE A 117 10.15 13.57 24.87
N VAL A 118 9.40 14.01 25.88
CA VAL A 118 8.27 13.26 26.45
C VAL A 118 7.11 13.27 25.45
N VAL A 119 6.42 12.15 25.29
CA VAL A 119 5.32 12.00 24.31
C VAL A 119 3.99 11.70 25.00
N LYS A 120 2.88 12.04 24.33
CA LYS A 120 1.54 11.69 24.79
C LYS A 120 1.33 10.18 24.70
N THR A 121 0.48 9.64 25.59
CA THR A 121 0.17 8.20 25.64
C THR A 121 -1.04 7.81 24.81
N ASP A 122 -1.92 8.77 24.50
CA ASP A 122 -3.14 8.50 23.73
C ASP A 122 -2.77 8.01 22.33
N LYS A 123 -3.31 6.87 21.93
CA LYS A 123 -3.00 6.27 20.63
C LYS A 123 -3.67 7.09 19.53
N PHE A 124 -2.93 7.36 18.46
CA PHE A 124 -3.49 7.96 17.24
C PHE A 124 -4.46 6.99 16.54
N PHE A 125 -4.09 5.71 16.46
CA PHE A 125 -4.95 4.65 15.91
C PHE A 125 -5.69 3.95 17.03
N GLN A 126 -7.00 4.22 17.11
CA GLN A 126 -7.88 3.55 18.05
C GLN A 126 -9.25 3.29 17.39
N PRO A 127 -9.59 2.02 17.10
CA PRO A 127 -8.83 0.80 17.38
C PRO A 127 -7.58 0.61 16.48
N SER A 128 -6.72 -0.33 16.87
CA SER A 128 -5.45 -0.63 16.20
C SER A 128 -5.65 -1.61 15.02
N ILE A 129 -4.98 -1.39 13.89
CA ILE A 129 -4.97 -2.37 12.80
C ILE A 129 -4.15 -3.62 13.16
N ILE A 130 -3.22 -3.52 14.12
CA ILE A 130 -2.38 -4.64 14.57
C ILE A 130 -3.25 -5.70 15.26
N GLU A 131 -4.35 -5.28 15.89
CA GLU A 131 -5.32 -6.15 16.57
C GLU A 131 -6.31 -6.82 15.60
N ASN A 132 -6.36 -6.37 14.34
CA ASN A 132 -7.22 -6.92 13.31
C ASN A 132 -6.53 -8.07 12.57
N LYS A 133 -7.23 -9.19 12.38
CA LYS A 133 -6.74 -10.28 11.52
C LYS A 133 -7.17 -10.04 10.07
N LYS A 134 -6.54 -10.73 9.11
CA LYS A 134 -6.89 -10.57 7.69
C LYS A 134 -8.35 -10.89 7.42
N GLU A 135 -8.89 -11.88 8.12
CA GLU A 135 -10.28 -12.33 7.97
C GLU A 135 -11.28 -11.26 8.42
N ASP A 136 -10.83 -10.28 9.23
CA ASP A 136 -11.62 -9.14 9.70
C ASP A 136 -11.59 -7.95 8.70
N ILE A 137 -10.89 -8.09 7.57
CA ILE A 137 -10.69 -7.02 6.59
C ILE A 137 -11.60 -7.21 5.38
N LYS A 138 -12.40 -6.18 5.10
CA LYS A 138 -13.18 -6.08 3.87
C LYS A 138 -12.46 -5.18 2.87
N PHE A 139 -11.95 -5.76 1.77
CA PHE A 139 -11.38 -5.02 0.66
C PHE A 139 -12.48 -4.43 -0.24
N ASP A 140 -12.26 -3.22 -0.73
CA ASP A 140 -13.15 -2.56 -1.69
C ASP A 140 -12.93 -3.14 -3.10
N ASP A 141 -14.01 -3.40 -3.84
CA ASP A 141 -13.99 -3.96 -5.20
C ASP A 141 -13.30 -3.04 -6.23
N LYS A 142 -13.15 -1.75 -5.92
CA LYS A 142 -12.42 -0.78 -6.74
C LYS A 142 -10.91 -0.82 -6.52
N SER A 143 -10.44 -1.60 -5.54
CA SER A 143 -9.01 -1.80 -5.30
C SER A 143 -8.35 -2.42 -6.54
N ASN A 144 -7.14 -1.99 -6.83
CA ASN A 144 -6.36 -2.41 -7.99
C ASN A 144 -4.88 -2.59 -7.59
N ALA A 145 -4.00 -2.70 -8.59
CA ALA A 145 -2.57 -2.95 -8.38
C ALA A 145 -1.81 -1.80 -7.69
N ASP A 146 -2.31 -0.57 -7.81
CA ASP A 146 -1.63 0.64 -7.37
C ASP A 146 -2.33 1.32 -6.18
N GLU A 147 -3.61 1.04 -5.97
CA GLU A 147 -4.39 1.58 -4.86
C GLU A 147 -5.31 0.51 -4.27
N VAL A 148 -5.22 0.32 -2.96
CA VAL A 148 -6.05 -0.64 -2.23
C VAL A 148 -6.80 0.09 -1.15
N THR A 149 -8.12 -0.07 -1.13
CA THR A 149 -8.96 0.43 -0.05
C THR A 149 -9.52 -0.76 0.72
N PHE A 150 -9.48 -0.71 2.05
CA PHE A 150 -10.09 -1.74 2.88
C PHE A 150 -10.65 -1.17 4.18
N THR A 151 -11.63 -1.86 4.75
CA THR A 151 -12.29 -1.50 6.01
C THR A 151 -12.06 -2.61 7.04
N THR A 152 -11.68 -2.23 8.26
CA THR A 152 -11.59 -3.15 9.40
C THR A 152 -12.98 -3.47 9.96
N LYS A 153 -13.11 -4.52 10.79
CA LYS A 153 -14.38 -4.83 11.49
C LYS A 153 -14.87 -3.69 12.38
N ASP A 154 -13.96 -2.82 12.81
CA ASP A 154 -14.25 -1.66 13.65
C ASP A 154 -14.57 -0.39 12.85
N ASN A 155 -14.84 -0.53 11.54
CA ASN A 155 -15.22 0.53 10.63
C ASN A 155 -14.13 1.59 10.35
N LEU A 156 -12.85 1.25 10.56
CA LEU A 156 -11.75 2.08 10.06
C LEU A 156 -11.47 1.74 8.59
N THR A 157 -11.56 2.72 7.72
CA THR A 157 -11.22 2.60 6.30
C THR A 157 -9.82 3.12 6.05
N TYR A 158 -8.98 2.27 5.47
CA TYR A 158 -7.62 2.58 5.03
C TYR A 158 -7.61 2.75 3.53
N VAL A 159 -6.94 3.81 3.07
CA VAL A 159 -6.59 3.99 1.66
C VAL A 159 -5.08 3.84 1.54
N MET A 160 -4.65 2.85 0.77
CA MET A 160 -3.25 2.50 0.58
C MET A 160 -2.83 2.78 -0.86
N LYS A 161 -1.69 3.44 -1.06
CA LYS A 161 -1.15 3.71 -2.39
C LYS A 161 0.24 3.11 -2.56
N LYS A 162 0.47 2.50 -3.72
CA LYS A 162 1.76 1.89 -4.05
C LYS A 162 2.83 2.97 -4.23
N LYS A 163 3.98 2.74 -3.60
CA LYS A 163 5.21 3.54 -3.67
C LYS A 163 6.38 2.57 -3.78
N GLY A 164 6.89 2.42 -5.00
CA GLY A 164 7.85 1.36 -5.32
C GLY A 164 7.21 -0.02 -5.16
N ASP A 165 7.88 -0.90 -4.41
CA ASP A 165 7.38 -2.25 -4.10
C ASP A 165 6.50 -2.31 -2.84
N THR A 166 6.28 -1.19 -2.16
CA THR A 166 5.48 -1.12 -0.92
C THR A 166 4.21 -0.30 -1.10
N PHE A 167 3.26 -0.47 -0.20
CA PHE A 167 2.12 0.44 -0.05
C PHE A 167 2.37 1.38 1.12
N ILE A 168 1.96 2.63 0.96
CA ILE A 168 1.91 3.62 2.05
C ILE A 168 0.47 3.97 2.36
N VAL A 169 0.21 4.33 3.62
CA VAL A 169 -1.10 4.76 4.09
C VAL A 169 -1.32 6.21 3.66
N MET A 170 -2.28 6.41 2.75
CA MET A 170 -2.67 7.75 2.31
C MET A 170 -3.66 8.38 3.28
N ASN A 171 -4.57 7.57 3.82
CA ASN A 171 -5.64 8.04 4.69
C ASN A 171 -6.16 6.92 5.60
N VAL A 172 -6.66 7.32 6.78
CA VAL A 172 -7.37 6.45 7.72
C VAL A 172 -8.58 7.22 8.25
N GLU A 173 -9.77 6.73 7.95
CA GLU A 173 -11.03 7.39 8.34
C GLU A 173 -11.93 6.42 9.11
N LYS A 174 -12.64 6.94 10.11
CA LYS A 174 -13.71 6.21 10.76
C LYS A 174 -15.02 6.47 10.00
N LYS A 175 -15.67 5.40 9.55
CA LYS A 175 -17.02 5.47 8.97
C LYS A 175 -18.11 5.52 10.03
#